data_AF-A0AAD9S2R4-F1
#
_entry.id   AF-A0AAD9S2R4-F1
#
_cell.length_a   1.000
_cell.length_b   1.000
_cell.length_c   1.000
_cell.angle_alpha   90.00
_cell.angle_beta   90.00
_cell.angle_gamma   90.00
#
_symmetry.space_group_name_H-M   'P 1'
#
loop_
_entity.id
_entity.type
_entity.pdbx_description
1 polymer ?
#
loop_
_entity_poly.entity_id
_entity_poly.type
_entity_poly.pdbx_seq_one_letter_code
_entity_poly.pdbx_strand_id
1 'polypeptide(L)'
;MLADTSPRVLLRYLDVPRLISWLSSRQYAPEGGFSGRTNKLVDGCYSHWVGGCWPLIEAALAGDRGDHVPPLGGDEQPGHKHKLPLHGRSLYSREGLIRYIMCCCQDQSKRGGLRDKPGRPSDGYHTCYVLAGLSSAQHKSELVNTEAPGTNATASTAGDAGSPGLGVGEQPYLTTSWSVTPYLDEAQVFDEQDRLEPLHPLYALPVGCVADIKRYFDAKTGF
;
A
#
# COMPACT_ATOMS: atom_id res chain seq x y z
N MET A 1 -5.78 16.44 0.03
CA MET A 1 -7.09 15.86 0.45
C MET A 1 -7.51 14.62 -0.36
N LEU A 2 -6.60 13.93 -1.06
CA LEU A 2 -6.81 12.61 -1.70
C LEU A 2 -5.88 11.52 -1.12
N ALA A 3 -4.84 11.94 -0.38
CA ALA A 3 -3.76 11.06 0.08
C ALA A 3 -4.08 10.30 1.37
N ASP A 4 -5.07 10.76 2.13
CA ASP A 4 -5.56 10.10 3.35
C ASP A 4 -6.98 9.54 3.17
N THR A 5 -7.47 9.53 1.92
CA THR A 5 -8.77 8.94 1.59
C THR A 5 -8.64 7.42 1.65
N SER A 6 -9.60 6.75 2.28
CA SER A 6 -9.65 5.28 2.35
C SER A 6 -9.37 4.66 0.98
N PRO A 7 -8.46 3.68 0.86
CA PRO A 7 -8.23 2.90 -0.37
C PRO A 7 -9.52 2.31 -0.97
N ARG A 8 -10.62 2.23 -0.21
CA ARG A 8 -11.96 1.92 -0.71
C ARG A 8 -12.44 2.87 -1.81
N VAL A 9 -11.91 4.09 -1.89
CA VAL A 9 -12.17 5.00 -3.00
C VAL A 9 -11.83 4.36 -4.35
N LEU A 10 -10.82 3.48 -4.37
CA LEU A 10 -10.45 2.73 -5.57
C LEU A 10 -11.59 1.83 -6.05
N LEU A 11 -12.31 1.16 -5.14
CA LEU A 11 -13.45 0.30 -5.48
C LEU A 11 -14.63 1.08 -6.08
N ARG A 12 -14.76 2.37 -5.74
CA ARG A 12 -15.84 3.22 -6.25
C ARG A 12 -15.56 3.78 -7.64
N TYR A 13 -14.29 4.07 -7.94
CA TYR A 13 -13.93 4.81 -9.16
C TYR A 13 -13.14 3.99 -10.18
N LEU A 14 -12.66 2.80 -9.83
CA LEU A 14 -11.88 1.95 -10.72
C LEU A 14 -12.54 0.58 -10.89
N ASP A 15 -12.39 0.03 -12.09
CA ASP A 15 -12.66 -1.38 -12.37
C ASP A 15 -11.52 -2.23 -11.80
N VAL A 16 -11.59 -2.51 -10.49
CA VAL A 16 -10.54 -3.20 -9.74
C VAL A 16 -10.23 -4.61 -10.28
N PRO A 17 -11.22 -5.44 -10.67
CA PRO A 17 -10.92 -6.72 -11.31
C PRO A 17 -10.09 -6.60 -12.59
N ARG A 18 -10.42 -5.67 -13.49
CA ARG A 18 -9.61 -5.44 -14.71
C ARG A 18 -8.24 -4.86 -14.38
N LEU A 19 -8.16 -3.97 -13.40
CA LEU A 19 -6.90 -3.41 -12.94
C LEU A 19 -5.97 -4.50 -12.37
N ILE A 20 -6.48 -5.41 -11.53
CA ILE A 20 -5.73 -6.56 -11.00
C ILE A 20 -5.22 -7.44 -12.15
N SER A 21 -6.09 -7.77 -13.11
CA SER A 21 -5.71 -8.56 -14.28
C SER A 21 -4.59 -7.88 -15.07
N TRP A 22 -4.70 -6.57 -15.30
CA TRP A 22 -3.68 -5.81 -16.01
C TRP A 22 -2.37 -5.74 -15.23
N LEU A 23 -2.39 -5.42 -13.93
CA LEU A 23 -1.20 -5.35 -13.07
C LEU A 23 -0.49 -6.71 -12.99
N SER A 24 -1.24 -7.80 -12.79
CA SER A 24 -0.69 -9.16 -12.75
C SER A 24 0.05 -9.50 -14.04
N SER A 25 -0.52 -9.14 -15.19
CA SER A 25 0.10 -9.36 -16.52
C SER A 25 1.34 -8.50 -16.81
N ARG A 26 1.80 -7.67 -15.86
CA ARG A 26 3.06 -6.92 -15.99
C ARG A 26 4.27 -7.71 -15.51
N GLN A 27 4.10 -8.73 -14.65
CA GLN A 27 5.21 -9.51 -14.12
C GLN A 27 5.56 -10.66 -15.06
N TYR A 28 6.82 -10.75 -15.47
CA TYR A 28 7.27 -11.76 -16.44
C TYR A 28 8.06 -12.88 -15.78
N ALA A 29 8.14 -14.02 -16.48
CA ALA A 29 9.07 -15.11 -16.18
C ALA A 29 9.83 -15.47 -17.48
N PRO A 30 11.13 -15.78 -17.40
CA PRO A 30 11.90 -16.05 -16.18
C PRO A 30 12.45 -14.80 -15.47
N GLU A 31 12.28 -13.61 -16.02
CA GLU A 31 12.95 -12.40 -15.50
C GLU A 31 12.52 -12.03 -14.08
N GLY A 32 11.23 -12.19 -13.72
CA GLY A 32 10.67 -11.88 -12.40
C GLY A 32 10.32 -10.40 -12.19
N GLY A 33 10.86 -9.50 -13.01
CA GLY A 33 10.58 -8.07 -12.99
C GLY A 33 9.25 -7.67 -13.64
N PHE A 34 8.91 -6.39 -13.52
CA PHE A 34 7.72 -5.81 -14.15
C PHE A 34 8.05 -5.08 -15.46
N SER A 35 7.15 -5.21 -16.43
CA SER A 35 7.05 -4.30 -17.58
C SER A 35 6.11 -3.14 -17.26
N GLY A 36 6.26 -2.00 -17.95
CA GLY A 36 5.33 -0.87 -17.77
C GLY A 36 4.04 -1.00 -18.59
N ARG A 37 4.10 -1.72 -19.71
CA ARG A 37 3.02 -1.85 -20.70
C ARG A 37 3.12 -3.20 -21.42
N THR A 38 1.99 -3.65 -21.96
CA THR A 38 1.88 -4.91 -22.71
C THR A 38 2.87 -4.97 -23.88
N ASN A 39 3.48 -6.15 -24.09
CA ASN A 39 4.47 -6.42 -25.14
C ASN A 39 5.72 -5.52 -25.09
N LYS A 40 6.10 -5.06 -23.89
CA LYS A 40 7.36 -4.34 -23.65
C LYS A 40 8.21 -5.12 -22.66
N LEU A 41 9.50 -4.83 -22.65
CA LEU A 41 10.46 -5.47 -21.76
C LEU A 41 10.24 -5.05 -20.30
N VAL A 42 10.76 -5.88 -19.40
CA VAL A 42 10.91 -5.53 -17.98
C VAL A 42 11.88 -4.36 -17.79
N ASP A 43 11.70 -3.62 -16.71
CA ASP A 43 12.56 -2.50 -16.30
C ASP A 43 12.49 -2.34 -14.77
N GLY A 44 13.65 -2.18 -14.14
CA GLY A 44 13.81 -2.06 -12.70
C GLY A 44 12.95 -0.96 -12.07
N CYS A 45 12.69 0.15 -12.76
CA CYS A 45 11.88 1.23 -12.16
C CYS A 45 10.41 0.82 -11.97
N TYR A 46 9.89 -0.14 -12.73
CA TYR A 46 8.53 -0.66 -12.53
C TYR A 46 8.39 -1.50 -11.25
N SER A 47 9.50 -1.85 -10.59
CA SER A 47 9.47 -2.39 -9.22
C SER A 47 8.70 -1.47 -8.27
N HIS A 48 8.81 -0.14 -8.43
CA HIS A 48 7.99 0.82 -7.71
C HIS A 48 6.68 1.12 -8.44
N TRP A 49 6.72 1.50 -9.72
CA TRP A 49 5.52 2.02 -10.40
C TRP A 49 4.40 0.99 -10.58
N VAL A 50 4.75 -0.28 -10.76
CA VAL A 50 3.78 -1.39 -10.83
C VAL A 50 3.71 -2.10 -9.49
N GLY A 51 4.86 -2.42 -8.89
CA GLY A 51 4.91 -3.13 -7.61
C GLY A 51 4.23 -2.37 -6.47
N GLY A 52 4.38 -1.05 -6.42
CA GLY A 52 3.76 -0.16 -5.43
C GLY A 52 2.24 -0.02 -5.57
N CYS A 53 1.64 -0.50 -6.67
CA CYS A 53 0.17 -0.58 -6.77
C CYS A 53 -0.39 -1.69 -5.87
N TRP A 54 0.35 -2.78 -5.65
CA TRP A 54 -0.18 -3.94 -4.94
C TRP A 54 -0.59 -3.66 -3.49
N PRO A 55 0.20 -2.96 -2.66
CA PRO A 55 -0.23 -2.58 -1.31
C PRO A 55 -1.53 -1.78 -1.28
N LEU A 56 -1.77 -0.91 -2.27
CA LEU A 56 -2.99 -0.10 -2.36
C LEU A 56 -4.21 -0.96 -2.71
N ILE A 57 -4.04 -1.91 -3.64
CA ILE A 57 -5.08 -2.85 -4.03
C ILE A 57 -5.37 -3.85 -2.91
N GLU A 58 -4.35 -4.43 -2.29
CA GLU A 58 -4.48 -5.33 -1.15
C GLU A 58 -5.23 -4.64 0.00
N ALA A 59 -4.92 -3.39 0.32
CA ALA A 59 -5.65 -2.60 1.33
C ALA A 59 -7.10 -2.31 0.94
N ALA A 60 -7.38 -2.00 -0.34
CA ALA A 60 -8.75 -1.77 -0.82
C ALA A 60 -9.62 -3.04 -0.69
N LEU A 61 -9.03 -4.22 -0.94
CA LEU A 61 -9.71 -5.51 -0.82
C LEU A 61 -9.84 -6.00 0.63
N ALA A 62 -8.88 -5.67 1.51
CA ALA A 62 -8.87 -6.14 2.89
C ALA A 62 -9.96 -5.53 3.80
N GLY A 63 -10.51 -4.36 3.43
CA GLY A 63 -11.56 -3.68 4.19
C GLY A 63 -12.88 -4.47 4.33
N ASP A 64 -13.05 -5.58 3.63
CA ASP A 64 -14.30 -6.37 3.63
C ASP A 64 -14.46 -7.31 4.85
N ARG A 65 -13.54 -7.27 5.84
CA ARG A 65 -13.54 -8.17 6.99
C ARG A 65 -14.32 -7.69 8.24
N GLY A 66 -15.01 -6.55 8.19
CA GLY A 66 -15.61 -5.94 9.38
C GLY A 66 -16.99 -5.28 9.27
N ASP A 67 -17.49 -4.93 8.09
CA ASP A 67 -18.76 -4.18 7.97
C ASP A 67 -19.83 -4.98 7.23
N HIS A 68 -20.91 -5.34 7.93
CA HIS A 68 -22.16 -5.78 7.32
C HIS A 68 -22.76 -4.64 6.48
N VAL A 69 -22.38 -4.55 5.21
CA VAL A 69 -23.08 -3.72 4.22
C VAL A 69 -24.16 -4.58 3.57
N PRO A 70 -25.46 -4.23 3.68
CA PRO A 70 -26.50 -4.91 2.90
C PRO A 70 -26.22 -4.70 1.41
N PRO A 71 -26.49 -5.68 0.54
CA PRO A 71 -26.32 -5.50 -0.89
C PRO A 71 -27.13 -4.28 -1.34
N LEU A 72 -26.47 -3.29 -1.93
CA LEU A 72 -27.16 -2.22 -2.65
C LEU A 72 -27.98 -2.90 -3.74
N GLY A 73 -29.31 -2.77 -3.62
CA GLY A 73 -30.29 -3.36 -4.51
C GLY A 73 -29.93 -3.10 -5.97
N GLY A 74 -29.71 -4.19 -6.70
CA GLY A 74 -29.47 -4.22 -8.12
C GLY A 74 -29.73 -5.65 -8.58
N ASP A 75 -30.65 -5.78 -9.54
CA ASP A 75 -31.18 -7.05 -10.04
C ASP A 75 -30.09 -8.12 -10.26
N GLU A 76 -30.35 -9.31 -9.75
CA GLU A 76 -29.50 -10.48 -9.92
C GLU A 76 -29.36 -10.82 -11.41
N GLN A 77 -28.19 -10.54 -11.99
CA GLN A 77 -27.73 -11.25 -13.18
C GLN A 77 -26.92 -12.49 -12.77
N PRO A 78 -27.30 -13.70 -13.22
CA PRO A 78 -26.56 -14.92 -12.91
C PRO A 78 -25.36 -15.03 -13.85
N GLY A 79 -24.22 -14.47 -13.45
CA GLY A 79 -22.98 -14.58 -14.24
C GLY A 79 -21.75 -14.07 -13.51
N HIS A 80 -20.86 -14.99 -13.11
CA HIS A 80 -19.51 -14.74 -12.59
C HIS A 80 -19.35 -13.99 -11.26
N LYS A 81 -19.73 -14.66 -10.17
CA LYS A 81 -19.13 -14.41 -8.84
C LYS A 81 -17.70 -14.99 -8.83
N HIS A 82 -16.74 -14.33 -9.48
CA HIS A 82 -15.33 -14.57 -9.18
C HIS A 82 -15.01 -13.92 -7.83
N LYS A 83 -15.43 -14.58 -6.74
CA LYS A 83 -14.80 -14.34 -5.43
C LYS A 83 -13.34 -14.75 -5.60
N LEU A 84 -12.46 -13.77 -5.77
CA LEU A 84 -11.02 -14.00 -5.77
C LEU A 84 -10.68 -14.76 -4.48
N PRO A 85 -10.10 -15.96 -4.56
CA PRO A 85 -9.86 -16.77 -3.37
C PRO A 85 -8.78 -16.08 -2.53
N LEU A 86 -9.17 -15.61 -1.34
CA LEU A 86 -8.32 -14.93 -0.38
C LEU A 86 -7.45 -15.94 0.39
N HIS A 87 -6.54 -16.63 -0.31
CA HIS A 87 -5.48 -17.36 0.38
C HIS A 87 -4.35 -16.38 0.67
N GLY A 88 -3.80 -16.39 1.89
CA GLY A 88 -2.81 -15.44 2.43
C GLY A 88 -1.45 -15.38 1.72
N ARG A 89 -1.45 -15.36 0.38
CA ARG A 89 -0.32 -15.19 -0.52
C ARG A 89 -0.47 -13.83 -1.22
N SER A 90 0.65 -13.20 -1.56
CA SER A 90 0.61 -11.90 -2.22
C SER A 90 0.00 -12.02 -3.63
N LEU A 91 -0.61 -10.93 -4.12
CA LEU A 91 -1.24 -10.89 -5.46
C LEU A 91 -0.23 -10.88 -6.63
N TYR A 92 1.07 -10.83 -6.32
CA TYR A 92 2.17 -10.88 -7.26
C TYR A 92 3.32 -11.71 -6.66
N SER A 93 4.28 -12.11 -7.50
CA SER A 93 5.45 -12.86 -7.03
C SER A 93 6.46 -11.91 -6.40
N ARG A 94 6.44 -11.79 -5.07
CA ARG A 94 7.47 -11.06 -4.31
C ARG A 94 8.86 -11.67 -4.55
N GLU A 95 8.95 -12.99 -4.51
CA GLU A 95 10.17 -13.74 -4.84
C GLU A 95 10.74 -13.35 -6.22
N GLY A 96 9.92 -13.41 -7.27
CA GLY A 96 10.36 -13.12 -8.64
C GLY A 96 10.90 -11.69 -8.75
N LEU A 97 10.22 -10.73 -8.13
CA LEU A 97 10.67 -9.34 -8.14
C LEU A 97 11.99 -9.15 -7.38
N ILE A 98 12.11 -9.72 -6.19
CA ILE A 98 13.34 -9.61 -5.39
C ILE A 98 14.52 -10.23 -6.15
N ARG A 99 14.32 -11.39 -6.77
CA ARG A 99 15.35 -12.03 -7.63
C ARG A 99 15.73 -11.14 -8.81
N TYR A 100 14.77 -10.53 -9.50
CA TYR A 100 15.06 -9.59 -10.59
C TYR A 100 15.92 -8.42 -10.12
N ILE A 101 15.57 -7.83 -8.97
CA ILE A 101 16.31 -6.70 -8.41
C ILE A 101 17.75 -7.11 -8.04
N MET A 102 17.89 -8.15 -7.22
CA MET A 102 19.17 -8.60 -6.68
C MET A 102 20.10 -9.15 -7.77
N CYS A 103 19.56 -9.88 -8.75
CA CYS A 103 20.37 -10.53 -9.79
C CYS A 103 20.56 -9.66 -11.05
N CYS A 104 19.61 -8.80 -11.40
CA CYS A 104 19.60 -8.11 -12.70
C CYS A 104 19.76 -6.59 -12.60
N CYS A 105 19.24 -5.95 -11.55
CA CYS A 105 19.24 -4.49 -11.42
C CYS A 105 20.46 -3.92 -10.70
N GLN A 106 21.26 -4.72 -9.98
CA GLN A 106 22.48 -4.22 -9.35
C GLN A 106 23.60 -3.99 -10.38
N ASP A 107 24.21 -2.80 -10.36
CA ASP A 107 25.43 -2.54 -11.12
C ASP A 107 26.63 -3.14 -10.36
N GLN A 108 27.17 -4.20 -10.93
CA GLN A 108 28.31 -4.96 -10.38
C GLN A 108 29.67 -4.28 -10.63
N SER A 109 29.69 -3.12 -11.29
CA SER A 109 30.90 -2.32 -11.45
C SER A 109 31.20 -1.48 -10.20
N LYS A 110 32.38 -0.87 -10.14
CA LYS A 110 32.76 0.05 -9.04
C LYS A 110 31.87 1.29 -8.92
N ARG A 111 31.02 1.58 -9.91
CA ARG A 111 30.05 2.68 -9.89
C ARG A 111 28.96 2.45 -8.85
N GLY A 112 28.56 1.19 -8.64
CA GLY A 112 27.39 0.84 -7.84
C GLY A 112 26.10 1.46 -8.37
N GLY A 113 25.07 1.45 -7.53
CA GLY A 113 23.72 1.87 -7.88
C GLY A 113 22.93 0.78 -8.60
N LEU A 114 21.68 1.11 -8.95
CA LEU A 114 20.78 0.21 -9.65
C LEU A 114 20.40 0.77 -11.02
N ARG A 115 20.02 -0.13 -11.92
CA ARG A 115 19.76 0.12 -13.34
C ARG A 115 18.40 -0.42 -13.76
N ASP A 116 17.97 0.02 -14.93
CA ASP A 116 16.84 -0.51 -15.69
C ASP A 116 16.91 -2.04 -15.83
N LYS A 117 17.93 -2.53 -16.56
CA LYS A 117 18.12 -3.96 -16.88
C LYS A 117 19.58 -4.23 -17.23
N PRO A 118 20.02 -5.51 -17.32
CA PRO A 118 21.37 -5.84 -17.78
C PRO A 118 21.71 -5.16 -19.11
N GLY A 119 22.93 -4.63 -19.20
CA GLY A 119 23.40 -3.86 -20.37
C GLY A 119 23.04 -2.37 -20.36
N ARG A 120 22.34 -1.87 -19.33
CA ARG A 120 22.12 -0.43 -19.11
C ARG A 120 22.99 0.10 -17.95
N PRO A 121 23.46 1.36 -18.02
CA PRO A 121 24.19 1.97 -16.91
C PRO A 121 23.26 2.24 -15.71
N SER A 122 23.81 2.27 -14.49
CA SER A 122 23.07 2.74 -13.32
C SER A 122 22.88 4.25 -13.32
N ASP A 123 21.79 4.70 -12.71
CA ASP A 123 21.49 6.11 -12.49
C ASP A 123 20.68 6.31 -11.19
N GLY A 124 20.56 7.57 -10.76
CA GLY A 124 19.86 7.92 -9.51
C GLY A 124 18.36 7.63 -9.54
N TYR A 125 17.73 7.70 -10.72
CA TYR A 125 16.30 7.43 -10.88
C TYR A 125 16.00 5.94 -10.67
N HIS A 126 16.71 5.05 -11.36
CA HIS A 126 16.58 3.61 -11.20
C HIS A 126 17.03 3.18 -9.81
N THR A 127 18.11 3.75 -9.28
CA THR A 127 18.53 3.48 -7.89
C THR A 127 17.40 3.75 -6.90
N CYS A 128 16.75 4.91 -7.00
CA CYS A 128 15.64 5.27 -6.13
C CYS A 128 14.45 4.29 -6.28
N TYR A 129 13.93 4.11 -7.50
CA TYR A 129 12.70 3.36 -7.71
C TYR A 129 12.86 1.84 -7.64
N VAL A 130 14.07 1.32 -7.90
CA VAL A 130 14.35 -0.10 -7.65
C VAL A 130 14.41 -0.37 -6.15
N LEU A 131 15.09 0.49 -5.36
CA LEU A 131 15.12 0.34 -3.90
C LEU A 131 13.74 0.53 -3.27
N ALA A 132 12.93 1.47 -3.77
CA ALA A 132 11.56 1.64 -3.31
C ALA A 132 10.70 0.41 -3.59
N GLY A 133 10.87 -0.20 -4.77
CA GLY A 133 10.22 -1.47 -5.10
C GLY A 133 10.71 -2.65 -4.25
N LEU A 134 12.02 -2.73 -3.96
CA LEU A 134 12.59 -3.75 -3.09
C LEU A 134 12.03 -3.62 -1.66
N SER A 135 12.02 -2.41 -1.10
CA SER A 135 11.39 -2.15 0.20
C SER A 135 9.93 -2.58 0.20
N SER A 136 9.15 -2.21 -0.82
CA SER A 136 7.76 -2.65 -0.93
C SER A 136 7.60 -4.19 -1.02
N ALA A 137 8.53 -4.89 -1.65
CA ALA A 137 8.50 -6.36 -1.78
C ALA A 137 8.87 -7.07 -0.48
N GLN A 138 9.73 -6.45 0.35
CA GLN A 138 10.18 -6.96 1.65
C GLN A 138 9.18 -6.69 2.79
N HIS A 139 8.18 -5.83 2.58
CA HIS A 139 7.23 -5.40 3.60
C HIS A 139 5.76 -5.63 3.20
N LYS A 140 4.92 -5.83 4.19
CA LYS A 140 3.46 -5.83 4.10
C LYS A 140 2.94 -4.47 4.55
N SER A 141 2.06 -3.85 3.77
CA SER A 141 1.37 -2.63 4.19
C SER A 141 -0.10 -2.93 4.45
N GLU A 142 -0.57 -2.51 5.62
CA GLU A 142 -1.95 -2.69 6.03
C GLU A 142 -2.52 -1.36 6.50
N LEU A 143 -3.79 -1.14 6.19
CA LEU A 143 -4.50 0.04 6.62
C LEU A 143 -5.16 -0.24 7.98
N VAL A 144 -4.80 0.55 8.99
CA VAL A 144 -5.28 0.39 10.37
C VAL A 144 -6.14 1.59 10.72
N ASN A 145 -7.33 1.32 11.25
CA ASN A 145 -8.19 2.35 11.83
C ASN A 145 -7.86 2.47 13.32
N THR A 146 -7.49 3.67 13.74
CA THR A 146 -7.31 4.01 15.15
C THR A 146 -8.47 4.89 15.59
N GLU A 147 -9.13 4.50 16.67
CA GLU A 147 -10.02 5.41 17.39
C GLU A 147 -9.21 6.60 17.88
N ALA A 148 -9.70 7.80 17.61
CA ALA A 148 -9.14 8.99 18.21
C ALA A 148 -9.18 8.87 19.75
N PRO A 149 -8.15 9.36 20.46
CA PRO A 149 -8.24 9.48 21.92
C PRO A 149 -9.40 10.41 22.24
N GLY A 150 -10.53 9.83 22.66
CA GLY A 150 -11.67 10.58 23.15
C GLY A 150 -11.20 11.49 24.27
N THR A 151 -11.52 12.78 24.17
CA THR A 151 -11.34 13.73 25.25
C THR A 151 -12.33 13.38 26.37
N ASN A 152 -12.04 12.34 27.15
CA ASN A 152 -12.65 12.15 28.46
C ASN A 152 -11.92 13.07 29.44
N ALA A 153 -12.06 14.38 29.23
CA ALA A 153 -11.85 15.35 30.30
C ALA A 153 -13.04 15.20 31.25
N THR A 154 -12.86 14.39 32.30
CA THR A 154 -13.78 14.35 33.44
C THR A 154 -13.72 15.71 34.14
N ALA A 155 -14.53 16.66 33.69
CA ALA A 155 -14.88 17.85 34.46
C ALA A 155 -16.12 17.50 35.30
N SER A 156 -15.87 17.16 36.55
CA SER A 156 -16.90 17.09 37.58
C SER A 156 -17.44 18.49 37.88
N THR A 157 -18.69 18.76 37.55
CA THR A 157 -19.53 19.74 38.29
C THR A 157 -20.99 19.37 38.13
N ALA A 158 -21.64 19.15 39.26
CA ALA A 158 -23.08 18.95 39.38
C ALA A 158 -23.86 20.20 38.94
N GLY A 159 -25.03 20.00 38.33
CA GLY A 159 -26.07 21.02 38.30
C GLY A 159 -26.92 21.08 37.04
N ASP A 160 -28.17 20.67 37.23
CA ASP A 160 -29.39 21.24 36.65
C ASP A 160 -30.04 20.58 35.43
N ALA A 161 -31.35 20.40 35.58
CA ALA A 161 -32.23 19.60 34.77
C ALA A 161 -32.99 20.48 33.75
N GLY A 162 -33.04 20.03 32.49
CA GLY A 162 -34.07 20.49 31.55
C GLY A 162 -33.59 20.79 30.13
N SER A 163 -33.66 19.79 29.24
CA SER A 163 -34.10 19.91 27.84
C SER A 163 -33.91 18.56 27.11
N PRO A 164 -34.89 18.05 26.34
CA PRO A 164 -34.68 16.90 25.48
C PRO A 164 -33.99 17.38 24.19
N GLY A 165 -32.69 17.58 24.25
CA GLY A 165 -31.85 17.78 23.06
C GLY A 165 -31.63 16.45 22.36
N LEU A 166 -31.96 16.37 21.07
CA LEU A 166 -31.61 15.26 20.18
C LEU A 166 -30.09 15.07 20.19
N GLY A 167 -29.61 14.11 20.98
CA GLY A 167 -28.22 13.69 20.99
C GLY A 167 -27.88 13.00 19.67
N VAL A 168 -27.42 13.78 18.69
CA VAL A 168 -26.64 13.25 17.59
C VAL A 168 -25.33 12.81 18.22
N GLY A 169 -25.19 11.51 18.52
CA GLY A 169 -23.95 10.95 19.02
C GLY A 169 -22.84 11.29 18.03
N GLU A 170 -21.85 12.08 18.44
CA GLU A 170 -20.59 12.22 17.72
C GLU A 170 -19.95 10.85 17.65
N GLN A 171 -20.07 10.20 16.48
CA GLN A 171 -19.32 9.01 16.16
C GLN A 171 -17.83 9.38 16.22
N PRO A 172 -16.98 8.61 16.94
CA PRO A 172 -15.55 8.90 16.98
C PRO A 172 -15.02 8.96 15.56
N TYR A 173 -14.32 10.05 15.23
CA TYR A 173 -13.62 10.13 13.95
C TYR A 173 -12.55 9.04 13.93
N LEU A 174 -12.73 8.03 13.08
CA LEU A 174 -11.71 7.02 12.86
C LEU A 174 -10.60 7.66 12.02
N THR A 175 -9.41 7.77 12.60
CA THR A 175 -8.22 8.13 11.84
C THR A 175 -7.64 6.86 11.24
N THR A 176 -7.40 6.89 9.94
CA THR A 176 -6.81 5.79 9.20
C THR A 176 -5.31 6.03 9.03
N SER A 177 -4.49 5.02 9.32
CA SER A 177 -3.04 5.07 9.15
C SER A 177 -2.49 3.81 8.47
N TRP A 178 -1.31 3.92 7.86
CA TRP A 178 -0.61 2.78 7.27
C TRP A 178 0.33 2.14 8.28
N SER A 179 0.11 0.86 8.58
CA SER A 179 1.08 -0.01 9.24
C SER A 179 1.93 -0.70 8.17
N VAL A 180 3.25 -0.64 8.29
CA VAL A 180 4.18 -1.29 7.35
C VAL A 180 5.14 -2.17 8.15
N THR A 181 5.09 -3.48 7.93
CA THR A 181 5.82 -4.48 8.70
C THR A 181 6.58 -5.45 7.78
N PRO A 182 7.63 -6.14 8.24
CA PRO A 182 8.31 -7.17 7.44
C PRO A 182 7.31 -8.22 6.90
N TYR A 183 7.41 -8.56 5.62
CA TYR A 183 6.59 -9.61 5.02
C TYR A 183 7.23 -10.98 5.25
N LEU A 184 6.60 -11.81 6.09
CA LEU A 184 7.13 -13.11 6.53
C LEU A 184 6.22 -14.30 6.13
N ASP A 185 5.17 -14.04 5.36
CA ASP A 185 4.18 -15.06 4.99
C ASP A 185 4.70 -16.04 3.91
N GLU A 186 5.82 -15.72 3.26
CA GLU A 186 6.50 -16.55 2.25
C GLU A 186 8.00 -16.70 2.56
N ALA A 187 8.63 -17.71 1.95
CA ALA A 187 10.07 -17.93 2.08
C ALA A 187 10.87 -16.70 1.63
N GLN A 188 11.80 -16.26 2.47
CA GLN A 188 12.66 -15.12 2.15
C GLN A 188 13.77 -15.57 1.19
N VAL A 189 14.00 -14.79 0.13
CA VAL A 189 15.03 -15.04 -0.91
C VAL A 189 16.17 -14.03 -0.85
N PHE A 190 16.32 -13.39 0.31
CA PHE A 190 17.35 -12.41 0.64
C PHE A 190 17.70 -12.58 2.13
N ASP A 191 18.89 -12.12 2.52
CA ASP A 191 19.33 -12.18 3.91
C ASP A 191 18.80 -10.98 4.69
N GLU A 192 18.63 -11.09 6.02
CA GLU A 192 18.11 -9.99 6.84
C GLU A 192 18.97 -8.72 6.77
N GLN A 193 20.28 -8.85 6.49
CA GLN A 193 21.18 -7.72 6.26
C GLN A 193 20.84 -6.90 5.00
N ASP A 194 20.10 -7.49 4.05
CA ASP A 194 19.65 -6.84 2.81
C ASP A 194 18.26 -6.19 2.96
N ARG A 195 17.66 -6.26 4.16
CA ARG A 195 16.36 -5.66 4.43
C ARG A 195 16.49 -4.14 4.46
N LEU A 196 15.74 -3.48 3.58
CA LEU A 196 15.65 -2.03 3.53
C LEU A 196 14.69 -1.50 4.59
N GLU A 197 14.76 -0.20 4.89
CA GLU A 197 13.73 0.45 5.69
C GLU A 197 12.37 0.43 4.99
N PRO A 198 11.25 0.33 5.74
CA PRO A 198 9.92 0.37 5.16
C PRO A 198 9.60 1.77 4.61
N LEU A 199 9.11 1.82 3.37
CA LEU A 199 8.55 3.03 2.78
C LEU A 199 7.03 3.07 2.94
N HIS A 200 6.50 4.28 3.10
CA HIS A 200 5.07 4.53 3.08
C HIS A 200 4.51 4.26 1.67
N PRO A 201 3.48 3.41 1.51
CA PRO A 201 3.05 2.90 0.21
C PRO A 201 2.53 4.00 -0.73
N LEU A 202 2.05 5.11 -0.17
CA LEU A 202 1.58 6.25 -0.95
C LEU A 202 2.66 7.32 -1.25
N TYR A 203 3.50 7.65 -0.27
CA TYR A 203 4.41 8.79 -0.37
C TYR A 203 5.81 8.40 -0.86
N ALA A 204 6.12 7.10 -0.90
CA ALA A 204 7.45 6.58 -1.25
C ALA A 204 8.58 7.20 -0.40
N LEU A 205 8.28 7.53 0.85
CA LEU A 205 9.21 8.04 1.86
C LEU A 205 9.27 7.08 3.04
N PRO A 206 10.38 7.05 3.82
CA PRO A 206 10.42 6.29 5.06
C PRO A 206 9.22 6.62 5.95
N VAL A 207 8.62 5.60 6.55
CA VAL A 207 7.35 5.75 7.31
C VAL A 207 7.50 6.79 8.43
N GLY A 208 8.65 6.83 9.11
CA GLY A 208 8.95 7.82 10.15
C GLY A 208 8.93 9.26 9.65
N CYS A 209 9.52 9.54 8.48
CA CYS A 209 9.54 10.88 7.90
C CYS A 209 8.13 11.41 7.59
N VAL A 210 7.23 10.53 7.12
CA VAL A 210 5.83 10.90 6.88
C VAL A 210 5.14 11.28 8.18
N ALA A 211 5.33 10.49 9.24
CA ALA A 211 4.75 10.77 10.55
C ALA A 211 5.27 12.10 11.14
N ASP A 212 6.56 12.38 10.99
CA ASP A 212 7.18 13.59 11.50
C ASP A 212 6.70 14.85 10.78
N ILE A 213 6.60 14.80 9.44
CA ILE A 213 6.07 15.92 8.65
C ILE A 213 4.60 16.19 8.99
N LYS A 214 3.77 15.15 9.11
CA LYS A 214 2.36 15.30 9.51
C LYS A 214 2.25 15.95 10.89
N ARG A 215 2.95 15.41 11.90
CA ARG A 215 2.97 15.95 13.27
C ARG A 215 3.41 17.42 13.30
N TYR A 216 4.42 17.79 12.50
CA TYR A 216 4.92 19.16 12.44
C TYR A 216 3.87 20.15 11.95
N PHE A 217 3.09 19.80 10.92
CA PHE A 217 2.06 20.69 10.38
C PHE A 217 0.77 20.65 11.20
N ASP A 218 0.38 19.51 11.78
CA ASP A 218 -0.80 19.41 12.65
C ASP A 218 -0.66 20.26 13.92
N ALA A 219 0.56 20.46 14.41
CA ALA A 219 0.85 21.31 15.57
C ALA A 219 0.78 22.82 15.27
N LYS A 220 0.62 23.22 13.99
CA LYS A 220 0.56 24.63 13.60
C LYS A 220 -0.87 25.10 13.41
N THR A 221 -1.22 26.22 14.04
CA THR A 221 -2.48 26.94 13.77
C THR A 221 -2.29 27.94 12.64
N GLY A 222 -3.17 27.92 11.63
CA GLY A 222 -3.24 28.96 10.60
C GLY A 222 -2.37 28.73 9.34
N PHE A 223 -2.00 27.48 9.07
CA PHE A 223 -1.51 27.02 7.77
C PHE A 223 -2.58 26.20 7.05
#